data_AF-G0QDQ7-F1
#
_entry.id   AF-G0QDQ7-F1
#
_cell.length_a   1.000
_cell.length_b   1.000
_cell.length_c   1.000
_cell.angle_alpha   90.00
_cell.angle_beta   90.00
_cell.angle_gamma   90.00
#
_symmetry.space_group_name_H-M   'P 1'
#
loop_
_entity.id
_entity.type
_entity.pdbx_description
1 polymer ?
#
loop_
_entity_poly.entity_id
_entity_poly.type
_entity_poly.pdbx_seq_one_letter_code
_entity_poly.pdbx_strand_id
1 'polypeptide(L)'
;FNTPDPAVIDRSEFEVGWAEDISDIVDIEPQTSVDATDYLELAKESDVLIDATGPDPISAGATDTVSSCGKSIVTLSASMTGDFSDYWPRPAVVTWSKATGFVTTKSDSRATLGVGWYPGYEPDNPIEVFYEFCSTLGLPSPPSTEIITGREPVQDSRSFSECAFELEGCEVRLAGDACGLVNGVNNFGNVRSARSGVKALSTSPSEYVDWLGRETKIYWSGTVFRESTGNHR
;
A
#
# COMPACT_ATOMS: atom_id res chain seq x y z
N PHE A 1 11.12 13.24 18.71
CA PHE A 1 9.83 13.43 18.01
C PHE A 1 8.78 12.63 18.77
N ASN A 2 7.73 13.27 19.29
CA ASN A 2 6.55 12.55 19.79
C ASN A 2 5.75 12.15 18.56
N THR A 3 6.03 10.96 18.02
CA THR A 3 5.09 10.32 17.11
C THR A 3 3.98 9.76 17.99
N PRO A 4 2.70 10.11 17.75
CA PRO A 4 1.60 9.45 18.47
C PRO A 4 1.71 7.94 18.32
N ASP A 5 1.21 7.20 19.32
CA ASP A 5 1.27 5.74 19.29
C ASP A 5 0.62 5.22 18.00
N PRO A 6 1.27 4.28 17.30
CA PRO A 6 0.69 3.69 16.08
C PRO A 6 -0.63 2.99 16.42
N ALA A 7 -1.62 3.14 15.56
CA ALA A 7 -2.90 2.46 15.68
C ALA A 7 -2.96 1.24 14.76
N VAL A 8 -3.44 0.11 15.28
CA VAL A 8 -3.92 -1.01 14.46
C VAL A 8 -5.40 -0.77 14.22
N ILE A 9 -5.78 -0.57 12.97
CA ILE A 9 -7.16 -0.28 12.58
C ILE A 9 -7.82 -1.51 11.96
N ASP A 10 -9.13 -1.64 12.14
CA ASP A 10 -9.94 -2.41 11.20
C ASP A 10 -10.23 -1.51 10.00
N ARG A 11 -9.51 -1.73 8.90
CA ARG A 11 -9.52 -0.81 7.75
C ARG A 11 -10.93 -0.65 7.18
N SER A 12 -11.67 -1.75 7.05
CA SER A 12 -13.03 -1.73 6.49
C SER A 12 -13.99 -0.93 7.37
N GLU A 13 -13.91 -1.08 8.70
CA GLU A 13 -14.74 -0.30 9.62
C GLU A 13 -14.32 1.18 9.63
N PHE A 14 -13.01 1.44 9.63
CA PHE A 14 -12.47 2.80 9.65
C PHE A 14 -12.83 3.59 8.39
N GLU A 15 -12.64 3.02 7.19
CA GLU A 15 -12.91 3.72 5.93
C GLU A 15 -14.41 3.94 5.71
N VAL A 16 -15.25 2.99 6.09
CA VAL A 16 -16.72 3.16 6.04
C VAL A 16 -17.17 4.26 7.00
N GLY A 17 -16.74 4.22 8.26
CA GLY A 17 -17.09 5.26 9.22
C GLY A 17 -16.58 6.64 8.79
N TRP A 18 -15.38 6.72 8.22
CA TRP A 18 -14.85 7.97 7.69
C TRP A 18 -15.66 8.51 6.49
N ALA A 19 -16.12 7.65 5.59
CA ALA A 19 -17.00 8.04 4.48
C ALA A 19 -18.35 8.56 4.98
N GLU A 20 -18.94 7.92 6.00
CA GLU A 20 -20.16 8.38 6.66
C GLU A 20 -19.98 9.74 7.34
N ASP A 21 -18.84 9.98 7.99
CA ASP A 21 -18.54 11.26 8.67
C ASP A 21 -18.44 12.46 7.70
N ILE A 22 -18.16 12.22 6.42
CA ILE A 22 -17.99 13.29 5.42
C ILE A 22 -19.13 13.36 4.39
N SER A 23 -20.14 12.49 4.49
CA SER A 23 -21.21 12.41 3.48
C SER A 23 -22.06 13.68 3.36
N ASP A 24 -22.06 14.53 4.38
CA ASP A 24 -22.78 15.80 4.36
C ASP A 24 -22.05 16.89 3.54
N ILE A 25 -20.78 16.67 3.19
CA ILE A 25 -19.93 17.64 2.47
C ILE A 25 -19.29 17.08 1.20
N VAL A 26 -19.37 15.77 0.98
CA VAL A 26 -18.88 15.07 -0.22
C VAL A 26 -19.98 14.16 -0.72
N ASP A 27 -20.34 14.29 -2.00
CA ASP A 27 -21.24 13.35 -2.66
C ASP A 27 -20.49 12.02 -2.88
N ILE A 28 -20.99 10.95 -2.27
CA ILE A 28 -20.40 9.61 -2.34
C ILE A 28 -21.40 8.67 -2.99
N GLU A 29 -20.98 8.03 -4.08
CA GLU A 29 -21.76 6.98 -4.76
C GLU A 29 -21.18 5.60 -4.46
N PRO A 30 -21.65 4.90 -3.41
CA PRO A 30 -21.16 3.57 -3.10
C PRO A 30 -21.62 2.55 -4.14
N GLN A 31 -20.84 1.48 -4.34
CA GLN A 31 -21.14 0.40 -5.29
C GLN A 31 -21.21 0.84 -6.76
N THR A 32 -20.70 2.02 -7.09
CA THR A 32 -20.53 2.49 -8.46
C THR A 32 -19.13 2.12 -8.95
N SER A 33 -19.06 1.38 -10.06
CA SER A 33 -17.80 1.17 -10.80
C SER A 33 -17.65 2.22 -11.87
N VAL A 34 -16.46 2.79 -11.99
CA VAL A 34 -16.08 3.68 -13.09
C VAL A 34 -15.32 2.85 -14.11
N ASP A 35 -15.78 2.83 -15.36
CA ASP A 35 -15.03 2.25 -16.48
C ASP A 35 -14.27 3.33 -17.27
N ALA A 36 -13.52 2.94 -18.30
CA ALA A 36 -12.72 3.89 -19.08
C ALA A 36 -13.56 4.96 -19.80
N THR A 37 -14.80 4.64 -20.18
CA THR A 37 -15.73 5.59 -20.81
C THR A 37 -16.21 6.59 -19.77
N ASP A 38 -16.64 6.09 -18.60
CA ASP A 38 -17.07 6.94 -17.48
C ASP A 38 -15.94 7.87 -17.04
N TYR A 39 -14.71 7.36 -16.97
CA TYR A 39 -13.52 8.12 -16.61
C TYR A 39 -13.25 9.28 -17.57
N LEU A 40 -13.38 9.06 -18.88
CA LEU A 40 -13.22 10.10 -19.88
C LEU A 40 -14.33 11.15 -19.83
N GLU A 41 -15.55 10.76 -19.46
CA GLU A 41 -16.64 11.71 -19.28
C GLU A 41 -16.45 12.55 -18.01
N LEU A 42 -16.07 11.92 -16.90
CA LEU A 42 -15.70 12.61 -15.66
C LEU A 42 -14.58 13.62 -15.89
N ALA A 43 -13.58 13.28 -16.71
CA ALA A 43 -12.52 14.22 -17.10
C ALA A 43 -13.08 15.44 -17.84
N LYS A 44 -14.02 15.30 -18.78
CA LYS A 44 -14.60 16.46 -19.48
C LYS A 44 -15.41 17.38 -18.57
N GLU A 45 -16.00 16.83 -17.51
CA GLU A 45 -16.90 17.54 -16.60
C GLU A 45 -16.18 18.16 -15.39
N SER A 46 -14.90 17.82 -15.17
CA SER A 46 -14.16 18.20 -13.97
C SER A 46 -12.99 19.14 -14.27
N ASP A 47 -12.73 20.10 -13.38
CA ASP A 47 -11.49 20.90 -13.45
C ASP A 47 -10.26 20.07 -13.04
N VAL A 48 -10.45 19.18 -12.05
CA VAL A 48 -9.40 18.30 -11.50
C VAL A 48 -9.99 16.92 -11.25
N LEU A 49 -9.28 15.87 -11.68
CA LEU A 49 -9.64 14.48 -11.47
C LEU A 49 -8.54 13.75 -10.72
N ILE A 50 -8.90 13.07 -9.62
CA ILE A 50 -7.95 12.29 -8.82
C ILE A 50 -8.23 10.80 -8.99
N ASP A 51 -7.31 10.12 -9.65
CA ASP A 51 -7.32 8.66 -9.76
C ASP A 51 -6.66 8.04 -8.53
N ALA A 52 -7.49 7.54 -7.64
CA ALA A 52 -7.11 6.80 -6.45
C ALA A 52 -7.57 5.33 -6.52
N THR A 53 -7.69 4.74 -7.71
CA THR A 53 -8.27 3.38 -7.90
C THR A 53 -7.33 2.23 -7.51
N GLY A 54 -6.26 2.53 -6.78
CA GLY A 54 -5.38 1.53 -6.19
C GLY A 54 -4.25 1.06 -7.12
N PRO A 55 -3.81 -0.21 -6.98
CA PRO A 55 -2.61 -0.71 -7.66
C PRO A 55 -2.62 -0.66 -9.19
N ASP A 56 -3.81 -0.82 -9.76
CA ASP A 56 -4.05 -0.81 -11.19
C ASP A 56 -4.93 0.41 -11.53
N PRO A 57 -4.33 1.61 -11.67
CA PRO A 57 -5.08 2.85 -11.89
C PRO A 57 -5.89 2.80 -13.18
N ILE A 58 -7.13 3.30 -13.13
CA ILE A 58 -8.00 3.36 -14.31
C ILE A 58 -7.37 4.20 -15.43
N SER A 59 -6.56 5.21 -15.08
CA SER A 59 -5.78 6.01 -16.02
C SER A 59 -4.88 5.17 -16.92
N ALA A 60 -4.36 4.03 -16.45
CA ALA A 60 -3.51 3.12 -17.23
C ALA A 60 -4.31 2.28 -18.24
N GLY A 61 -5.62 2.11 -18.01
CA GLY A 61 -6.53 1.45 -18.95
C GLY A 61 -7.23 2.43 -19.90
N ALA A 62 -7.42 3.68 -19.47
CA ALA A 62 -8.12 4.71 -20.23
C ALA A 62 -7.19 5.57 -21.12
N THR A 63 -5.88 5.58 -20.84
CA THR A 63 -4.91 6.45 -21.53
C THR A 63 -3.59 5.72 -21.79
N ASP A 64 -2.82 6.21 -22.77
CA ASP A 64 -1.43 5.78 -23.01
C ASP A 64 -0.40 6.54 -22.16
N THR A 65 -0.86 7.49 -21.33
CA THR A 65 0.01 8.36 -20.51
C THR A 65 0.54 7.64 -19.29
N VAL A 66 -0.26 6.73 -18.72
CA VAL A 66 0.03 6.06 -17.46
C VAL A 66 0.40 4.61 -17.73
N SER A 67 1.60 4.20 -17.31
CA SER A 67 2.03 2.80 -17.43
C SER A 67 1.31 1.89 -16.43
N SER A 68 1.19 0.61 -16.78
CA SER A 68 0.76 -0.43 -15.85
C SER A 68 1.77 -0.63 -14.71
N CYS A 69 1.33 -1.20 -13.59
CA CYS A 69 2.20 -1.41 -12.43
C CYS A 69 3.34 -2.40 -12.78
N GLY A 70 4.56 -1.88 -12.92
CA GLY A 70 5.71 -2.70 -13.36
C GLY A 70 6.34 -3.55 -12.26
N LYS A 71 6.13 -3.20 -10.98
CA LYS A 71 6.68 -3.91 -9.82
C LYS A 71 5.73 -3.84 -8.63
N SER A 72 5.50 -4.97 -7.98
CA SER A 72 4.66 -5.03 -6.79
C SER A 72 5.09 -6.14 -5.85
N ILE A 73 4.84 -5.95 -4.56
CA ILE A 73 4.84 -7.04 -3.59
C ILE A 73 3.49 -7.75 -3.73
N VAL A 74 3.51 -9.07 -3.89
CA VAL A 74 2.31 -9.90 -3.76
C VAL A 74 2.20 -10.31 -2.31
N THR A 75 1.03 -10.14 -1.71
CA THR A 75 0.76 -10.50 -0.32
C THR A 75 -0.33 -11.54 -0.21
N LEU A 76 -0.21 -12.45 0.75
CA LEU A 76 -1.33 -13.22 1.29
C LEU A 76 -1.61 -12.71 2.70
N SER A 77 -2.88 -12.51 3.04
CA SER A 77 -3.27 -12.12 4.39
C SER A 77 -4.60 -12.73 4.80
N ALA A 78 -4.82 -12.86 6.11
CA ALA A 78 -6.08 -13.31 6.67
C ALA A 78 -6.35 -12.59 8.01
N SER A 79 -7.62 -12.25 8.25
CA SER A 79 -8.09 -11.79 9.55
C SER A 79 -8.62 -12.97 10.34
N MET A 80 -8.12 -13.16 11.56
CA MET A 80 -8.30 -14.38 12.33
C MET A 80 -8.78 -14.08 13.75
N THR A 81 -9.53 -15.02 14.30
CA THR A 81 -9.85 -15.12 15.73
C THR A 81 -9.13 -16.32 16.35
N GLY A 82 -8.51 -16.15 17.51
CA GLY A 82 -7.67 -17.19 18.12
C GLY A 82 -7.04 -16.74 19.44
N ASP A 83 -5.96 -17.37 19.86
CA ASP A 83 -5.10 -16.87 20.94
C ASP A 83 -3.87 -16.21 20.32
N PHE A 84 -3.74 -14.90 20.52
CA PHE A 84 -2.64 -14.07 20.05
C PHE A 84 -1.97 -13.32 21.21
N SER A 85 -2.13 -13.80 22.44
CA SER A 85 -1.60 -13.16 23.64
C SER A 85 -0.08 -12.91 23.59
N ASP A 86 0.68 -13.82 22.97
CA ASP A 86 2.13 -13.69 22.75
C ASP A 86 2.52 -12.51 21.82
N TYR A 87 1.58 -12.07 20.98
CA TYR A 87 1.75 -11.00 20.00
C TYR A 87 0.95 -9.73 20.36
N TRP A 88 0.29 -9.70 21.51
CA TRP A 88 -0.45 -8.54 21.99
C TRP A 88 0.36 -7.82 23.09
N PRO A 89 0.44 -6.47 23.11
CA PRO A 89 -0.25 -5.50 22.25
C PRO A 89 0.60 -4.97 21.07
N ARG A 90 1.69 -5.64 20.71
CA ARG A 90 2.66 -5.11 19.75
C ARG A 90 2.66 -5.91 18.46
N PRO A 91 2.49 -5.25 17.30
CA PRO A 91 2.61 -5.96 16.03
C PRO A 91 4.00 -6.55 15.89
N ALA A 92 4.07 -7.71 15.23
CA ALA A 92 5.32 -8.38 14.91
C ALA A 92 5.54 -8.40 13.40
N VAL A 93 6.81 -8.30 13.01
CA VAL A 93 7.28 -8.43 11.64
C VAL A 93 8.40 -9.46 11.63
N VAL A 94 8.36 -10.39 10.69
CA VAL A 94 9.38 -11.42 10.50
C VAL A 94 9.92 -11.31 9.08
N THR A 95 11.21 -11.02 8.94
CA THR A 95 11.83 -10.79 7.64
C THR A 95 12.73 -11.97 7.26
N TRP A 96 12.63 -12.39 6.00
CA TRP A 96 13.58 -13.31 5.35
C TRP A 96 14.21 -12.64 4.14
N SER A 97 15.16 -13.32 3.50
CA SER A 97 15.87 -12.79 2.32
C SER A 97 14.96 -12.49 1.12
N LYS A 98 13.75 -13.07 1.07
CA LYS A 98 12.84 -13.02 -0.08
C LYS A 98 11.42 -12.56 0.25
N ALA A 99 11.10 -12.41 1.53
CA ALA A 99 9.74 -12.15 1.99
C ALA A 99 9.73 -11.47 3.36
N THR A 100 8.58 -10.90 3.69
CA THR A 100 8.30 -10.33 5.02
C THR A 100 6.91 -10.80 5.47
N GLY A 101 6.84 -11.37 6.67
CA GLY A 101 5.61 -11.76 7.35
C GLY A 101 5.24 -10.75 8.42
N PHE A 102 3.96 -10.63 8.73
CA PHE A 102 3.45 -9.75 9.77
C PHE A 102 2.34 -10.40 10.60
N VAL A 103 2.23 -9.95 11.84
CA VAL A 103 1.13 -10.25 12.78
C VAL A 103 0.72 -8.94 13.42
N THR A 104 -0.45 -8.42 13.08
CA THR A 104 -1.02 -7.18 13.63
C THR A 104 -2.21 -7.53 14.50
N THR A 105 -2.01 -7.46 15.82
CA THR A 105 -3.04 -7.80 16.80
C THR A 105 -3.97 -6.61 17.04
N LYS A 106 -5.28 -6.85 16.94
CA LYS A 106 -6.36 -5.91 17.30
C LYS A 106 -6.80 -6.09 18.76
N SER A 107 -6.65 -7.32 19.26
CA SER A 107 -6.76 -7.73 20.66
C SER A 107 -5.87 -8.95 20.90
N ASP A 108 -5.88 -9.49 22.12
CA ASP A 108 -5.31 -10.81 22.43
C ASP A 108 -6.00 -11.97 21.69
N SER A 109 -7.12 -11.71 21.03
CA SER A 109 -8.02 -12.71 20.44
C SER A 109 -8.35 -12.47 18.97
N ARG A 110 -7.89 -11.36 18.40
CA ARG A 110 -8.07 -10.97 16.99
C ARG A 110 -6.76 -10.45 16.42
N ALA A 111 -6.37 -10.98 15.26
CA ALA A 111 -5.21 -10.50 14.54
C ALA A 111 -5.42 -10.53 13.03
N THR A 112 -4.66 -9.73 12.31
CA THR A 112 -4.42 -9.93 10.88
C THR A 112 -2.99 -10.43 10.72
N LEU A 113 -2.83 -11.53 9.99
CA LEU A 113 -1.52 -12.07 9.64
C LEU A 113 -1.35 -12.09 8.13
N GLY A 114 -0.11 -12.02 7.68
CA GLY A 114 0.17 -12.13 6.26
C GLY A 114 1.65 -12.28 5.95
N VAL A 115 1.92 -12.62 4.69
CA VAL A 115 3.26 -12.74 4.12
C VAL A 115 3.27 -12.04 2.77
N GLY A 116 4.28 -11.23 2.53
CA GLY A 116 4.55 -10.57 1.25
C GLY A 116 5.89 -10.98 0.68
N TRP A 117 5.97 -11.18 -0.63
CA TRP A 117 7.21 -11.53 -1.34
C TRP A 117 7.73 -10.35 -2.14
N TYR A 118 9.05 -10.16 -2.12
CA TYR A 118 9.68 -9.15 -2.97
C TYR A 118 9.48 -9.52 -4.45
N PRO A 119 9.40 -8.52 -5.37
CA PRO A 119 9.14 -8.78 -6.78
C PRO A 119 10.07 -9.84 -7.38
N GLY A 120 9.49 -10.88 -7.99
CA GLY A 120 10.24 -11.97 -8.63
C GLY A 120 10.71 -13.07 -7.67
N TYR A 121 10.28 -13.05 -6.42
CA TYR A 121 10.55 -14.08 -5.42
C TYR A 121 9.28 -14.78 -4.92
N GLU A 122 8.17 -14.60 -5.61
CA GLU A 122 6.94 -15.32 -5.34
C GLU A 122 7.18 -16.83 -5.48
N PRO A 123 6.79 -17.63 -4.48
CA PRO A 123 6.95 -19.09 -4.54
C PRO A 123 5.89 -19.70 -5.47
N ASP A 124 6.18 -20.89 -5.99
CA ASP A 124 5.22 -21.65 -6.80
C ASP A 124 3.94 -22.00 -6.01
N ASN A 125 4.06 -22.15 -4.68
CA ASN A 125 2.94 -22.47 -3.80
C ASN A 125 2.85 -21.49 -2.59
N PRO A 126 2.31 -20.29 -2.78
CA PRO A 126 2.33 -19.22 -1.76
C PRO A 126 1.49 -19.54 -0.54
N ILE A 127 0.42 -20.33 -0.69
CA ILE A 127 -0.43 -20.76 0.43
C ILE A 127 0.33 -21.70 1.38
N GLU A 128 1.09 -22.66 0.83
CA GLU A 128 1.91 -23.56 1.66
C GLU A 128 2.96 -22.79 2.46
N VAL A 129 3.63 -21.81 1.84
CA VAL A 129 4.59 -20.93 2.53
C VAL A 129 3.91 -20.11 3.62
N PHE A 130 2.67 -19.65 3.39
CA PHE A 130 1.92 -18.93 4.42
C PHE A 130 1.55 -19.82 5.61
N TYR A 131 1.20 -21.09 5.37
CA TYR A 131 0.97 -22.05 6.45
C TYR A 131 2.25 -22.41 7.22
N GLU A 132 3.38 -22.54 6.53
CA GLU A 132 4.68 -22.75 7.17
C GLU A 132 5.06 -21.56 8.06
N PHE A 133 4.80 -20.33 7.60
CA PHE A 133 4.95 -19.13 8.41
C PHE A 133 4.12 -19.20 9.70
N CYS A 134 2.82 -19.51 9.59
CA CYS A 134 1.94 -19.65 10.76
C CYS A 134 2.48 -20.71 11.73
N SER A 135 2.83 -21.89 11.20
CA SER A 135 3.36 -22.99 12.01
C SER A 135 4.68 -22.64 12.70
N THR A 136 5.58 -21.92 12.03
CA THR A 136 6.88 -21.50 12.59
C THR A 136 6.71 -20.54 13.75
N LEU A 137 5.65 -19.72 13.72
CA LEU A 137 5.28 -18.78 14.77
C LEU A 137 4.35 -19.37 15.83
N GLY A 138 3.97 -20.64 15.71
CA GLY A 138 2.98 -21.25 16.62
C GLY A 138 1.57 -20.66 16.47
N LEU A 139 1.28 -20.01 15.35
CA LEU A 139 -0.01 -19.38 15.04
C LEU A 139 -0.96 -20.38 14.36
N PRO A 140 -2.28 -20.24 14.56
CA PRO A 140 -3.25 -21.02 13.80
C PRO A 140 -3.17 -20.65 12.32
N SER A 141 -3.16 -21.66 11.45
CA SER A 141 -3.28 -21.44 10.01
C SER A 141 -4.70 -20.97 9.65
N PRO A 142 -4.85 -19.93 8.81
CA PRO A 142 -6.16 -19.51 8.35
C PRO A 142 -6.78 -20.54 7.40
N PRO A 143 -8.11 -20.68 7.36
CA PRO A 143 -8.75 -21.45 6.31
C PRO A 143 -8.50 -20.78 4.95
N SER A 144 -8.31 -21.57 3.90
CA SER A 144 -7.97 -21.04 2.57
C SER A 144 -9.00 -20.07 2.01
N THR A 145 -10.26 -20.19 2.43
CA THR A 145 -11.37 -19.31 2.04
C THR A 145 -11.30 -17.92 2.66
N GLU A 146 -10.51 -17.74 3.72
CA GLU A 146 -10.31 -16.44 4.39
C GLU A 146 -8.99 -15.78 3.99
N ILE A 147 -8.18 -16.45 3.16
CA ILE A 147 -6.92 -15.91 2.64
C ILE A 147 -7.23 -14.98 1.47
N ILE A 148 -6.78 -13.73 1.60
CA ILE A 148 -6.90 -12.69 0.59
C ILE A 148 -5.53 -12.46 -0.03
N THR A 149 -5.48 -12.43 -1.36
CA THR A 149 -4.30 -12.01 -2.12
C THR A 149 -4.33 -10.51 -2.36
N GLY A 150 -3.27 -9.81 -1.97
CA GLY A 150 -3.07 -8.40 -2.22
C GLY A 150 -1.93 -8.14 -3.21
N ARG A 151 -1.94 -6.94 -3.78
CA ARG A 151 -0.85 -6.39 -4.60
C ARG A 151 -0.50 -5.01 -4.08
N GLU A 152 0.77 -4.79 -3.80
CA GLU A 152 1.29 -3.55 -3.25
C GLU A 152 2.35 -2.96 -4.20
N PRO A 153 2.00 -1.96 -5.04
CA PRO A 153 2.94 -1.31 -5.95
C PRO A 153 4.07 -0.64 -5.19
N VAL A 154 5.28 -1.14 -5.39
CA VAL A 154 6.46 -0.58 -4.73
C VAL A 154 6.88 0.72 -5.39
N GLN A 155 7.66 1.51 -4.67
CA GLN A 155 8.39 2.63 -5.26
C GLN A 155 9.14 2.20 -6.52
N ASP A 156 9.07 3.04 -7.56
CA ASP A 156 9.59 2.78 -8.92
C ASP A 156 8.78 1.77 -9.73
N SER A 157 7.58 1.38 -9.30
CA SER A 157 6.63 0.64 -10.14
C SER A 157 6.08 1.46 -11.30
N ARG A 158 6.17 2.80 -11.19
CA ARG A 158 5.70 3.81 -12.14
C ARG A 158 6.57 5.06 -12.07
N SER A 159 6.68 5.78 -13.18
CA SER A 159 7.32 7.10 -13.17
C SER A 159 6.41 8.14 -12.51
N PHE A 160 6.93 8.92 -11.57
CA PHE A 160 6.16 10.03 -10.99
C PHE A 160 5.79 11.11 -12.01
N SER A 161 6.50 11.21 -13.13
CA SER A 161 6.10 12.11 -14.23
C SER A 161 4.77 11.71 -14.88
N GLU A 162 4.34 10.45 -14.72
CA GLU A 162 3.05 9.95 -15.22
C GLU A 162 1.93 10.20 -14.19
N CYS A 163 2.26 10.68 -12.98
CA CYS A 163 1.28 10.87 -11.91
C CYS A 163 0.54 12.20 -11.97
N ALA A 164 0.86 13.07 -12.92
CA ALA A 164 0.13 14.31 -13.18
C ALA A 164 0.17 14.63 -14.68
N PHE A 165 -0.99 14.82 -15.30
CA PHE A 165 -1.13 15.06 -16.73
C PHE A 165 -2.46 15.74 -17.07
N GLU A 166 -2.65 16.12 -18.33
CA GLU A 166 -3.89 16.71 -18.84
C GLU A 166 -4.68 15.68 -19.66
N LEU A 167 -6.00 15.65 -19.47
CA LEU A 167 -6.91 14.78 -20.20
C LEU A 167 -8.22 15.53 -20.48
N GLU A 168 -8.59 15.69 -21.75
CA GLU A 168 -9.83 16.39 -22.14
C GLU A 168 -10.00 17.80 -21.55
N GLY A 169 -8.88 18.49 -21.24
CA GLY A 169 -8.90 19.81 -20.59
C GLY A 169 -9.03 19.80 -19.07
N CYS A 170 -8.98 18.60 -18.47
CA CYS A 170 -8.94 18.38 -17.03
C CYS A 170 -7.54 17.99 -16.56
N GLU A 171 -7.18 18.52 -15.40
CA GLU A 171 -5.94 18.17 -14.73
C GLU A 171 -6.13 16.85 -13.96
N VAL A 172 -5.45 15.79 -14.41
CA VAL A 172 -5.50 14.48 -13.78
C VAL A 172 -4.30 14.29 -12.86
N ARG A 173 -4.53 13.78 -11.65
CA ARG A 173 -3.48 13.38 -10.71
C ARG A 173 -3.75 11.99 -10.14
N LEU A 174 -2.73 11.14 -10.12
CA LEU A 174 -2.79 9.85 -9.45
C LEU A 174 -2.57 10.04 -7.93
N ALA A 175 -3.15 9.18 -7.09
CA ALA A 175 -2.93 9.19 -5.64
C ALA A 175 -2.89 7.78 -5.02
N GLY A 176 -2.13 7.63 -3.93
CA GLY A 176 -1.99 6.36 -3.21
C GLY A 176 -1.25 5.30 -4.01
N ASP A 177 -1.79 4.09 -4.03
CA ASP A 177 -1.15 2.96 -4.73
C ASP A 177 -1.10 3.19 -6.25
N ALA A 178 -1.99 4.04 -6.80
CA ALA A 178 -1.96 4.49 -8.18
C ALA A 178 -0.65 5.24 -8.53
N CYS A 179 0.07 5.78 -7.54
CA CYS A 179 1.37 6.39 -7.73
C CYS A 179 2.56 5.45 -7.51
N GLY A 180 2.37 4.21 -7.04
CA GLY A 180 3.50 3.35 -6.68
C GLY A 180 4.18 3.74 -5.35
N LEU A 181 3.41 4.14 -4.33
CA LEU A 181 3.98 4.77 -3.11
C LEU A 181 4.38 3.80 -2.00
N VAL A 182 4.14 2.49 -2.15
CA VAL A 182 4.41 1.54 -1.07
C VAL A 182 5.92 1.42 -0.85
N ASN A 183 6.32 1.57 0.41
CA ASN A 183 7.71 1.38 0.85
C ASN A 183 7.94 -0.10 1.14
N GLY A 184 8.84 -0.75 0.41
CA GLY A 184 9.16 -2.17 0.60
C GLY A 184 9.85 -2.54 1.92
N VAL A 185 10.19 -1.59 2.79
CA VAL A 185 10.84 -1.84 4.10
C VAL A 185 9.83 -1.93 5.25
N ASN A 186 8.74 -1.15 5.20
CA ASN A 186 7.77 -1.08 6.30
C ASN A 186 6.30 -1.15 5.86
N ASN A 187 6.04 -1.28 4.55
CA ASN A 187 4.73 -1.44 3.92
C ASN A 187 3.64 -0.47 4.42
N PHE A 188 4.01 0.72 4.93
CA PHE A 188 3.04 1.73 5.37
C PHE A 188 2.44 2.49 4.18
N GLY A 189 1.48 1.87 3.50
CA GLY A 189 0.73 2.47 2.40
C GLY A 189 -0.26 3.55 2.86
N ASN A 190 -1.10 3.25 3.85
CA ASN A 190 -2.28 4.07 4.20
C ASN A 190 -1.97 5.56 4.48
N VAL A 191 -0.95 5.85 5.30
CA VAL A 191 -0.57 7.25 5.62
C VAL A 191 -0.02 7.97 4.39
N ARG A 192 0.72 7.27 3.54
CA ARG A 192 1.23 7.84 2.28
C ARG A 192 0.10 8.09 1.30
N SER A 193 -0.85 7.17 1.19
CA SER A 193 -2.04 7.32 0.35
C SER A 193 -2.85 8.54 0.76
N ALA A 194 -3.19 8.68 2.05
CA ALA A 194 -3.89 9.86 2.55
C ALA A 194 -3.13 11.18 2.28
N ARG A 195 -1.82 11.20 2.54
CA ARG A 195 -0.98 12.39 2.28
C ARG A 195 -0.92 12.74 0.79
N SER A 196 -0.83 11.74 -0.08
CA SER A 196 -0.79 11.95 -1.52
C SER A 196 -2.10 12.52 -2.04
N GLY A 197 -3.27 12.09 -1.55
CA GLY A 197 -4.56 12.68 -1.92
C GLY A 197 -4.66 14.16 -1.54
N VAL A 198 -4.24 14.53 -0.32
CA VAL A 198 -4.20 15.95 0.11
C VAL A 198 -3.25 16.76 -0.77
N LYS A 199 -2.10 16.20 -1.14
CA LYS A 199 -1.10 16.89 -1.97
C LYS A 199 -1.54 17.00 -3.42
N ALA A 200 -2.22 15.98 -3.94
CA ALA A 200 -2.85 15.99 -5.25
C ALA A 200 -3.95 17.05 -5.38
N LEU A 201 -4.48 17.64 -4.30
CA LEU A 201 -5.37 18.82 -4.40
C LEU A 201 -4.66 20.14 -4.10
N SER A 202 -3.71 20.16 -3.18
CA SER A 202 -3.21 21.39 -2.56
C SER A 202 -1.99 22.04 -3.23
N THR A 203 -1.44 21.44 -4.29
CA THR A 203 -0.25 21.97 -4.99
C THR A 203 -0.51 22.11 -6.49
N SER A 204 0.43 22.68 -7.24
CA SER A 204 0.44 22.56 -8.71
C SER A 204 0.89 21.15 -9.16
N PRO A 205 0.68 20.75 -10.43
CA PRO A 205 1.12 19.44 -10.94
C PRO A 205 2.63 19.19 -10.78
N SER A 206 3.45 20.19 -11.12
CA SER A 206 4.91 20.08 -11.03
C SER A 206 5.36 19.93 -9.57
N GLU A 207 4.80 20.73 -8.65
CA GLU A 207 5.07 20.62 -7.23
C GLU A 207 4.61 19.27 -6.65
N TYR A 208 3.51 18.70 -7.17
CA TYR A 208 3.03 17.39 -6.76
C TYR A 208 4.01 16.29 -7.18
N VAL A 209 4.45 16.29 -8.44
CA VAL A 209 5.46 15.34 -8.94
C VAL A 209 6.77 15.46 -8.16
N ASP A 210 7.23 16.68 -7.88
CA ASP A 210 8.42 16.93 -7.06
C ASP A 210 8.24 16.45 -5.62
N TRP A 211 7.03 16.58 -5.07
CA TRP A 211 6.70 16.07 -3.74
C TRP A 211 6.75 14.54 -3.70
N LEU A 212 6.15 13.86 -4.68
CA LEU A 212 6.23 12.40 -4.82
C LEU A 212 7.70 11.95 -4.87
N GLY A 213 8.53 12.62 -5.67
CA GLY A 213 9.95 12.30 -5.80
C GLY A 213 10.80 12.53 -4.54
N ARG A 214 10.37 13.39 -3.60
CA ARG A 214 11.11 13.68 -2.36
C ARG A 214 10.64 12.85 -1.18
N GLU A 215 9.33 12.80 -0.93
CA GLU A 215 8.76 12.15 0.26
C GLU A 215 8.77 10.63 0.19
N THR A 216 8.96 10.07 -1.01
CA THR A 216 9.07 8.63 -1.19
C THR A 216 10.50 8.12 -1.04
N LYS A 217 11.53 8.96 -1.24
CA LYS A 217 12.94 8.53 -1.19
C LYS A 217 13.31 7.92 0.17
N ILE A 218 13.69 6.64 0.14
CA ILE A 218 14.34 5.98 1.25
C ILE A 218 15.79 6.48 1.29
N TYR A 219 16.11 7.37 2.23
CA TYR A 219 17.50 7.70 2.52
C TYR A 219 18.16 6.51 3.22
N TRP A 220 18.93 5.71 2.49
CA TRP A 220 19.94 4.85 3.10
C TRP A 220 21.04 5.74 3.69
N SER A 221 20.95 6.06 4.98
CA SER A 221 22.07 6.65 5.70
C SER A 221 23.18 5.60 5.76
N GLY A 222 24.16 5.71 4.86
CA GLY A 222 25.27 4.78 4.75
C GLY A 222 26.06 4.70 6.06
N THR A 223 25.83 3.65 6.83
CA THR A 223 26.83 3.17 7.78
C THR A 223 27.73 2.21 7.02
N VAL A 224 28.87 2.72 6.56
CA VAL A 224 29.97 1.90 6.04
C VAL A 224 30.39 0.96 7.16
N PHE A 225 30.10 -0.34 7.03
CA PHE A 225 30.76 -1.36 7.84
C PHE A 225 32.25 -1.33 7.47
N ARG A 226 33.08 -0.77 8.34
CA ARG A 226 34.52 -1.04 8.31
C ARG A 226 34.70 -2.51 8.65
N GLU A 227 35.10 -3.30 7.67
CA GLU A 227 35.71 -4.60 7.94
C GLU A 227 36.89 -4.39 8.90
N SER A 228 36.77 -4.89 10.13
CA SER A 228 37.93 -5.09 10.97
C SER A 228 38.69 -6.29 10.44
N THR A 229 39.71 -6.05 9.62
CA THR A 229 40.76 -7.04 9.36
C THR A 229 41.56 -7.25 10.64
N GLY A 230 41.03 -8.09 11.52
CA GLY A 230 41.74 -8.62 12.68
C GLY A 230 42.78 -9.62 12.22
N ASN A 231 44.00 -9.13 11.99
CA ASN A 231 45.21 -9.95 11.95
C ASN A 231 45.39 -10.62 13.32
N HIS A 232 45.15 -11.92 13.41
CA HIS A 232 45.72 -12.76 14.45
C HIS A 232 47.06 -13.31 13.96
N ARG A 233 48.14 -12.83 14.59
CA ARG A 233 49.41 -13.54 14.72
C ARG A 233 49.31 -14.53 15.86
#